data_AF-A0A1P8WX61-F1
#
_entry.id   AF-A0A1P8WX61-F1
#
_cell.length_a   1.000
_cell.length_b   1.000
_cell.length_c   1.000
_cell.angle_alpha   90.00
_cell.angle_beta   90.00
_cell.angle_gamma   90.00
#
_symmetry.space_group_name_H-M   'P 1'
#
loop_
_entity.id
_entity.type
_entity.pdbx_description
1 polymer ?
#
loop_
_entity_poly.entity_id
_entity_poly.type
_entity_poly.pdbx_seq_one_letter_code
_entity_poly.pdbx_strand_id
1 'polypeptide(L)'
;MQQFSNVEIAEIKSRIDQIQEMLATGHSAQVPAVSQQDRIDAPVPGLIEQLNFSLQMRRTRKAHFGSAQLTGPTWDMMLDLMLAKTNGRELSASDLATGAGVPLSSGLRMIALLEQLDLAERYIDERDRRRSIVRLTDNGVDSMTRYFEKIGQAWSGRQRYAA
;
A
#
# COMPACT_ATOMS: atom_id res chain seq x y z
N MET A 1 -31.82 31.73 -19.77
CA MET A 1 -30.49 32.32 -20.04
C MET A 1 -30.24 33.36 -18.97
N GLN A 2 -29.34 33.09 -18.02
CA GLN A 2 -28.99 34.08 -17.00
C GLN A 2 -28.02 35.09 -17.63
N GLN A 3 -28.40 36.36 -17.58
CA GLN A 3 -27.65 37.48 -18.13
C GLN A 3 -26.70 37.95 -17.01
N PHE A 4 -25.41 37.65 -17.15
CA PHE A 4 -24.39 38.08 -16.17
C PHE A 4 -24.37 39.61 -16.08
N SER A 5 -24.28 40.13 -14.86
CA SER A 5 -24.26 41.56 -14.59
C SER A 5 -23.00 42.19 -15.20
N ASN A 6 -23.10 43.44 -15.69
CA ASN A 6 -21.95 44.19 -16.21
C ASN A 6 -20.79 44.29 -15.21
N VAL A 7 -21.08 44.19 -13.91
CA VAL A 7 -20.10 44.18 -12.82
C VAL A 7 -19.32 42.86 -12.78
N GLU A 8 -19.99 41.73 -12.96
CA GLU A 8 -19.35 40.40 -13.01
C GLU A 8 -18.47 40.26 -14.25
N ILE A 9 -18.92 40.82 -15.38
CA ILE A 9 -18.14 40.86 -16.63
C ILE A 9 -16.88 41.73 -16.46
N ALA A 10 -16.98 42.86 -15.74
CA ALA A 10 -15.84 43.73 -15.45
C ALA A 10 -14.82 43.07 -14.52
N GLU A 11 -15.30 42.32 -13.51
CA GLU A 11 -14.41 41.59 -12.59
C GLU A 11 -13.68 40.45 -13.28
N ILE A 12 -14.38 39.71 -14.17
CA ILE A 12 -13.77 38.65 -14.97
C ILE A 12 -12.71 39.21 -15.92
N LYS A 13 -12.98 40.36 -16.58
CA LYS A 13 -11.98 41.02 -17.44
C LYS A 13 -10.75 41.48 -16.66
N SER A 14 -10.95 42.10 -15.50
CA SER A 14 -9.84 42.53 -14.62
C SER A 14 -8.93 41.37 -14.21
N ARG A 15 -9.50 40.20 -13.89
CA ARG A 15 -8.72 38.99 -13.57
C ARG A 15 -7.98 38.43 -14.78
N ILE A 16 -8.57 38.51 -15.98
CA ILE A 16 -7.92 38.07 -17.23
C ILE A 16 -6.74 38.97 -17.56
N ASP A 17 -6.91 40.28 -17.42
CA ASP A 17 -5.85 41.26 -17.67
C ASP A 17 -4.69 41.07 -16.68
N GLN A 18 -4.98 40.81 -15.40
CA GLN A 18 -3.96 40.44 -14.40
C GLN A 18 -3.19 39.16 -14.77
N ILE A 19 -3.87 38.13 -15.27
CA ILE A 19 -3.22 36.88 -15.70
C ILE A 19 -2.34 37.15 -16.93
N GLN A 20 -2.80 37.94 -17.88
CA GLN A 20 -2.01 38.31 -19.06
C GLN A 20 -0.79 39.15 -18.69
N GLU A 21 -0.90 40.04 -17.71
CA GLU A 21 0.21 40.85 -17.20
C GLU A 21 1.21 40.02 -16.38
N MET A 22 0.73 39.02 -15.61
CA MET A 22 1.55 38.01 -14.94
C MET A 22 2.29 37.07 -15.91
N LEU A 23 1.75 36.86 -17.12
CA LEU A 23 2.39 36.05 -18.17
C LEU A 23 3.33 36.88 -19.04
N ALA A 24 3.06 38.18 -19.24
CA ALA A 24 3.89 39.10 -20.00
C ALA A 24 5.13 39.58 -19.21
N THR A 25 4.97 39.77 -17.90
CA THR A 25 6.12 39.92 -17.00
C THR A 25 6.65 38.52 -16.74
N GLY A 26 7.65 38.09 -17.52
CA GLY A 26 8.33 36.81 -17.36
C GLY A 26 9.06 36.68 -16.02
N HIS A 27 8.35 36.76 -14.90
CA HIS A 27 8.73 36.11 -13.68
C HIS A 27 8.59 34.64 -13.97
N SER A 28 9.71 34.01 -14.35
CA SER A 28 9.94 32.62 -14.02
C SER A 28 9.34 32.40 -12.64
N ALA A 29 8.23 31.66 -12.56
CA ALA A 29 7.79 31.11 -11.30
C ALA A 29 9.05 30.44 -10.77
N GLN A 30 9.66 31.07 -9.77
CA GLN A 30 10.81 30.49 -9.10
C GLN A 30 10.23 29.21 -8.54
N VAL A 31 10.48 28.10 -9.23
CA VAL A 31 10.40 26.79 -8.62
C VAL A 31 11.21 26.97 -7.35
N PRO A 32 10.61 26.85 -6.15
CA PRO A 32 11.32 27.12 -4.92
C PRO A 32 12.61 26.32 -5.01
N ALA A 33 13.74 27.02 -4.91
CA ALA A 33 15.04 26.38 -4.97
C ALA A 33 14.99 25.26 -3.94
N VAL A 34 14.93 24.02 -4.41
CA VAL A 34 14.97 22.85 -3.54
C VAL A 34 16.29 22.99 -2.81
N SER A 35 16.20 23.33 -1.53
CA SER A 35 17.36 23.56 -0.67
C SER A 35 18.30 22.37 -0.84
N GLN A 36 19.56 22.61 -1.17
CA GLN A 36 20.55 21.52 -1.34
C GLN A 36 20.67 20.64 -0.07
N GLN A 37 20.19 21.13 1.07
CA GLN A 37 20.00 20.40 2.33
C GLN A 37 19.00 19.23 2.31
N ASP A 38 18.15 19.08 1.29
CA ASP A 38 17.29 17.89 1.15
C ASP A 38 17.98 16.70 0.46
N ARG A 39 19.26 16.84 0.09
CA ARG A 39 20.06 15.69 -0.34
C ARG A 39 20.33 14.81 0.86
N ILE A 40 20.06 13.52 0.72
CA ILE A 40 20.51 12.48 1.67
C ILE A 40 22.03 12.65 1.82
N ASP A 41 22.47 13.24 2.94
CA ASP A 41 23.83 13.76 3.17
C ASP A 41 24.92 12.68 3.00
N ALA A 42 24.57 11.42 3.24
CA ALA A 42 25.31 10.25 2.80
C ALA A 42 24.33 9.08 2.59
N PRO A 43 24.34 8.38 1.44
CA PRO A 43 23.51 7.21 1.25
C PRO A 43 23.88 6.14 2.28
N VAL A 44 22.89 5.60 2.99
CA VAL A 44 23.09 4.37 3.78
C VAL A 44 23.66 3.30 2.83
N PRO A 45 24.75 2.60 3.19
CA PRO A 45 25.31 1.56 2.33
C PRO A 45 24.22 0.55 1.91
N GLY A 46 24.10 0.30 0.61
CA GLY A 46 23.08 -0.60 0.07
C GLY A 46 21.66 -0.01 -0.07
N LEU A 47 21.46 1.29 0.18
CA LEU A 47 20.13 1.91 0.16
C LEU A 47 19.43 1.76 -1.20
N ILE A 48 20.15 2.00 -2.30
CA ILE A 48 19.57 1.92 -3.64
C ILE A 48 19.14 0.48 -3.95
N GLU A 49 19.94 -0.50 -3.55
CA GLU A 49 19.67 -1.92 -3.72
C GLU A 49 18.45 -2.35 -2.90
N GLN A 50 18.33 -1.88 -1.65
CA GLN A 50 17.20 -2.13 -0.77
C GLN A 50 15.91 -1.49 -1.30
N LEU A 51 15.98 -0.24 -1.79
CA LEU A 51 14.84 0.44 -2.41
C LEU A 51 14.36 -0.28 -3.67
N ASN A 52 15.28 -0.64 -4.56
CA ASN A 52 14.96 -1.41 -5.75
C ASN A 52 14.35 -2.77 -5.41
N PHE A 53 14.85 -3.44 -4.36
CA PHE A 53 14.24 -4.68 -3.86
C PHE A 53 12.80 -4.47 -3.37
N SER A 54 12.58 -3.44 -2.55
CA SER A 54 11.25 -3.11 -2.03
C SER A 54 10.25 -2.82 -3.15
N LEU A 55 10.67 -2.06 -4.16
CA LEU A 55 9.86 -1.80 -5.36
C LEU A 55 9.55 -3.08 -6.14
N GLN A 56 10.53 -3.97 -6.28
CA GLN A 56 10.36 -5.26 -6.94
C GLN A 56 9.39 -6.18 -6.18
N MET A 57 9.49 -6.25 -4.85
CA MET A 57 8.55 -7.02 -4.01
C MET A 57 7.12 -6.50 -4.21
N ARG A 58 6.91 -5.18 -4.15
CA ARG A 58 5.61 -4.55 -4.38
C ARG A 58 5.04 -4.88 -5.77
N ARG A 59 5.86 -4.80 -6.82
CA ARG A 59 5.45 -5.13 -8.20
C ARG A 59 5.12 -6.62 -8.34
N THR A 60 5.93 -7.48 -7.76
CA THR A 60 5.74 -8.94 -7.75
C THR A 60 4.42 -9.29 -7.06
N ARG A 61 4.13 -8.67 -5.92
CA ARG A 61 2.87 -8.86 -5.20
C ARG A 61 1.67 -8.50 -6.07
N LYS A 62 1.70 -7.31 -6.68
CA LYS A 62 0.63 -6.84 -7.57
C LYS A 62 0.41 -7.79 -8.74
N ALA A 63 1.48 -8.29 -9.36
CA ALA A 63 1.39 -9.23 -10.47
C ALA A 63 0.93 -10.63 -10.05
N HIS A 64 1.29 -11.07 -8.84
CA HIS A 64 0.97 -12.41 -8.35
C HIS A 64 -0.49 -12.53 -7.91
N PHE A 65 -0.97 -11.56 -7.14
CA PHE A 65 -2.32 -11.63 -6.57
C PHE A 65 -3.39 -10.94 -7.44
N GLY A 66 -2.98 -10.15 -8.45
CA GLY A 66 -3.86 -9.55 -9.45
C GLY A 66 -4.85 -8.50 -8.94
N SER A 67 -5.14 -8.45 -7.64
CA SER A 67 -6.11 -7.55 -7.03
C SER A 67 -5.41 -6.31 -6.45
N ALA A 68 -5.92 -5.13 -6.78
CA ALA A 68 -5.55 -3.90 -6.07
C ALA A 68 -5.92 -3.94 -4.58
N GLN A 69 -6.73 -4.93 -4.19
CA GLN A 69 -7.35 -5.10 -2.88
C GLN A 69 -6.38 -5.72 -1.86
N LEU A 70 -5.33 -6.42 -2.30
CA LEU A 70 -4.26 -6.95 -1.43
C LEU A 70 -3.12 -5.95 -1.23
N THR A 71 -3.46 -4.82 -0.61
CA THR A 71 -2.50 -3.77 -0.25
C THR A 71 -2.77 -3.22 1.14
N GLY A 72 -1.76 -2.57 1.73
CA GLY A 72 -1.86 -2.00 3.08
C GLY A 72 -2.28 -3.06 4.11
N PRO A 73 -3.26 -2.75 4.98
CA PRO A 73 -3.68 -3.63 6.07
C PRO A 73 -4.09 -5.05 5.64
N THR A 74 -4.71 -5.22 4.46
CA THR A 74 -5.11 -6.55 3.99
C THR A 74 -3.90 -7.42 3.64
N TRP A 75 -2.80 -6.80 3.17
CA TRP A 75 -1.54 -7.50 2.98
C TRP A 75 -0.89 -7.85 4.31
N ASP A 76 -0.95 -6.95 5.29
CA ASP A 76 -0.39 -7.21 6.63
C ASP A 76 -1.10 -8.39 7.31
N MET A 77 -2.42 -8.52 7.16
CA MET A 77 -3.18 -9.69 7.62
C MET A 77 -2.72 -11.01 6.98
N MET A 78 -2.44 -11.01 5.67
CA MET A 78 -1.92 -12.20 4.99
C MET A 78 -0.55 -12.62 5.55
N LEU A 79 0.32 -11.64 5.84
CA LEU A 79 1.62 -11.90 6.47
C LEU A 79 1.46 -12.49 7.87
N ASP A 80 0.59 -11.90 8.70
CA ASP A 80 0.31 -12.38 10.05
C ASP A 80 -0.25 -13.81 10.03
N LEU A 81 -1.18 -14.10 9.11
CA LEU A 81 -1.76 -15.42 8.93
C LEU A 81 -0.72 -16.46 8.49
N MET A 82 0.17 -16.12 7.55
CA MET A 82 1.25 -17.01 7.13
C MET A 82 2.26 -17.26 8.26
N LEU A 83 2.59 -16.21 9.04
CA LEU A 83 3.47 -16.33 10.20
C LEU A 83 2.82 -17.17 11.31
N ALA A 84 1.52 -17.02 11.54
CA ALA A 84 0.79 -17.82 12.51
C ALA A 84 0.79 -19.30 12.10
N LYS A 85 0.48 -19.59 10.83
CA LYS A 85 0.51 -20.95 10.29
C LYS A 85 1.87 -21.61 10.46
N THR A 86 2.96 -20.92 10.09
CA THR A 86 4.33 -21.47 10.20
C THR A 86 4.76 -21.73 11.64
N ASN A 87 4.19 -21.02 12.60
CA ASN A 87 4.44 -21.21 14.03
C ASN A 87 3.41 -22.11 14.72
N GLY A 88 2.46 -22.71 14.00
CA GLY A 88 1.39 -23.53 14.59
C GLY A 88 0.47 -22.75 15.53
N ARG A 89 0.28 -21.45 15.26
CA ARG A 89 -0.59 -20.55 16.04
C ARG A 89 -1.86 -20.23 15.27
N GLU A 90 -2.91 -19.93 16.03
CA GLU A 90 -4.19 -19.43 15.50
C GLU A 90 -4.38 -17.96 15.88
N LEU A 91 -4.97 -17.18 14.97
CA LEU A 91 -5.29 -15.77 15.19
C LEU A 91 -6.79 -15.57 15.16
N SER A 92 -7.31 -14.74 16.05
CA SER A 92 -8.70 -14.29 15.94
C SER A 92 -8.85 -13.11 15.00
N ALA A 93 -10.09 -12.83 14.58
CA ALA A 93 -10.39 -11.63 13.81
C ALA A 93 -9.96 -10.33 14.53
N SER A 94 -10.00 -10.31 15.87
CA SER A 94 -9.50 -9.17 16.66
C SER A 94 -7.98 -9.08 16.62
N ASP A 95 -7.28 -10.21 16.75
CA ASP A 95 -5.81 -10.25 16.70
C ASP A 95 -5.32 -9.73 15.34
N LEU A 96 -5.96 -10.15 14.24
CA LEU A 96 -5.64 -9.68 12.90
C LEU A 96 -5.91 -8.19 12.70
N ALA A 97 -7.04 -7.68 13.18
CA ALA A 97 -7.34 -6.25 13.07
C ALA A 97 -6.30 -5.40 13.84
N THR A 98 -5.91 -5.84 15.03
CA THR A 98 -4.86 -5.22 15.82
C THR A 98 -3.50 -5.29 15.13
N GLY A 99 -3.10 -6.46 14.62
CA GLY A 99 -1.83 -6.65 13.90
C GLY A 99 -1.72 -5.77 12.65
N ALA A 100 -2.81 -5.65 11.89
CA ALA A 100 -2.91 -4.80 10.72
C ALA A 100 -3.13 -3.30 11.02
N GLY A 101 -3.22 -2.90 12.30
CA GLY A 101 -3.36 -1.51 12.72
C GLY A 101 -4.69 -0.85 12.35
N VAL A 102 -5.79 -1.61 12.28
CA VAL A 102 -7.11 -1.12 11.86
C VAL A 102 -8.20 -1.37 12.92
N PRO A 103 -9.27 -0.57 12.96
CA PRO A 103 -10.44 -0.86 13.79
C PRO A 103 -11.06 -2.22 13.41
N LEU A 104 -11.59 -2.96 14.40
CA LEU A 104 -12.17 -4.30 14.20
C LEU A 104 -13.22 -4.33 13.07
N SER A 105 -14.11 -3.35 12.99
CA SER A 105 -15.13 -3.28 11.93
C SER A 105 -14.52 -3.16 10.53
N SER A 106 -13.36 -2.51 10.39
CA SER A 106 -12.59 -2.45 9.14
C SER A 106 -11.88 -3.77 8.88
N GLY A 107 -11.29 -4.37 9.93
CA GLY A 107 -10.66 -5.68 9.84
C GLY A 107 -11.62 -6.77 9.39
N LEU A 108 -12.86 -6.79 9.89
CA LEU A 108 -13.89 -7.74 9.44
C LEU A 108 -14.23 -7.61 7.96
N ARG A 109 -14.25 -6.37 7.40
CA ARG A 109 -14.44 -6.17 5.95
C ARG A 109 -13.27 -6.71 5.14
N MET A 110 -12.05 -6.53 5.64
CA MET A 110 -10.83 -7.03 4.99
C MET A 110 -10.74 -8.56 5.07
N ILE A 111 -11.13 -9.16 6.19
CA ILE A 111 -11.23 -10.62 6.33
C ILE A 111 -12.28 -11.17 5.37
N ALA A 112 -13.46 -10.54 5.27
CA ALA A 112 -14.48 -10.93 4.31
C ALA A 112 -13.99 -10.85 2.85
N LEU A 113 -13.17 -9.85 2.53
CA LEU A 113 -12.50 -9.76 1.23
C LEU A 113 -11.52 -10.94 1.01
N LEU A 114 -10.71 -11.30 2.02
CA LEU A 114 -9.81 -12.45 1.93
C LEU A 114 -10.56 -13.78 1.74
N GLU A 115 -11.72 -13.93 2.38
CA GLU A 115 -12.64 -15.06 2.18
C GLU A 115 -13.20 -15.09 0.76
N GLN A 116 -13.63 -13.94 0.23
CA GLN A 116 -14.12 -13.82 -1.15
C GLN A 116 -13.07 -14.19 -2.20
N LEU A 117 -11.78 -13.98 -1.89
CA LEU A 117 -10.66 -14.35 -2.74
C LEU A 117 -10.19 -15.80 -2.53
N ASP A 118 -10.86 -16.57 -1.65
CA ASP A 118 -10.45 -17.92 -1.25
C ASP A 118 -9.01 -17.98 -0.70
N LEU A 119 -8.60 -16.94 0.03
CA LEU A 119 -7.26 -16.85 0.64
C LEU A 119 -7.27 -17.10 2.15
N ALA A 120 -8.40 -16.81 2.80
CA ALA A 120 -8.59 -17.05 4.21
C ALA A 120 -9.98 -17.63 4.48
N GLU A 121 -10.12 -18.35 5.57
CA GLU A 121 -11.39 -18.84 6.08
C GLU A 121 -11.50 -18.53 7.56
N ARG A 122 -12.75 -18.38 8.03
CA ARG A 122 -13.05 -18.17 9.45
C ARG A 122 -13.99 -19.21 10.00
N TYR A 123 -13.80 -19.56 11.27
CA TYR A 123 -14.70 -20.42 12.03
C TYR A 123 -14.88 -19.88 13.44
N ILE A 124 -15.95 -20.32 14.10
CA ILE A 124 -16.21 -19.99 15.50
C ILE A 124 -15.29 -20.84 16.37
N ASP A 125 -14.62 -20.22 17.34
CA ASP A 125 -13.80 -20.95 18.32
C ASP A 125 -14.71 -21.87 19.17
N GLU A 126 -14.38 -23.16 19.22
CA GLU A 126 -15.15 -24.15 19.98
C GLU A 126 -15.11 -23.88 21.49
N ARG A 127 -14.05 -23.21 21.97
CA ARG A 127 -13.84 -22.90 23.39
C ARG A 127 -14.49 -21.60 23.82
N ASP A 128 -14.61 -20.63 22.89
CA ASP A 128 -15.31 -19.36 23.13
C ASP A 128 -16.05 -18.91 21.86
N ARG A 129 -17.38 -19.13 21.83
CA ARG A 129 -18.22 -18.78 20.67
C ARG A 129 -18.28 -17.29 20.34
N ARG A 130 -17.74 -16.42 21.21
CA ARG A 130 -17.61 -14.98 20.94
C ARG A 130 -16.40 -14.66 20.06
N ARG A 131 -15.46 -15.60 19.93
CA ARG A 131 -14.23 -15.46 19.15
C ARG A 131 -14.40 -16.17 17.80
N SER A 132 -14.03 -15.47 16.73
CA SER A 132 -13.83 -16.10 15.42
C SER A 132 -12.34 -16.25 15.18
N ILE A 133 -11.93 -17.48 14.83
CA ILE A 133 -10.58 -17.80 14.40
C ILE A 133 -10.50 -17.67 12.90
N VAL A 134 -9.39 -17.13 12.41
CA VAL A 134 -9.12 -16.95 10.99
C VAL A 134 -7.82 -17.67 10.64
N ARG A 135 -7.81 -18.38 9.53
CA ARG A 135 -6.62 -19.06 9.00
C ARG A 135 -6.55 -18.93 7.47
N LEU A 136 -5.37 -19.17 6.90
CA LEU A 136 -5.25 -19.32 5.45
C LEU A 136 -5.98 -20.59 5.01
N THR A 137 -6.68 -20.50 3.88
CA THR A 137 -7.10 -21.68 3.11
C THR A 137 -5.87 -22.35 2.47
N ASP A 138 -6.04 -23.56 1.93
CA ASP A 138 -4.95 -24.20 1.18
C ASP A 138 -4.48 -23.35 -0.02
N ASN A 139 -5.42 -22.71 -0.72
CA ASN A 139 -5.11 -21.76 -1.80
C ASN A 139 -4.35 -20.52 -1.28
N GLY A 140 -4.74 -19.98 -0.12
CA GLY A 140 -4.02 -18.89 0.54
C GLY A 140 -2.58 -19.26 0.88
N VAL A 141 -2.35 -20.48 1.37
CA VAL A 141 -1.01 -21.00 1.68
C VAL A 141 -0.18 -21.17 0.42
N ASP A 142 -0.73 -21.82 -0.61
CA ASP A 142 -0.02 -22.05 -1.88
C ASP A 142 0.35 -20.71 -2.54
N SER A 143 -0.59 -19.76 -2.60
CA SER A 143 -0.35 -18.41 -3.12
C SER A 143 0.76 -17.68 -2.36
N MET A 144 0.74 -17.70 -1.03
CA MET A 144 1.78 -17.08 -0.21
C MET A 144 3.15 -17.75 -0.41
N THR A 145 3.18 -19.08 -0.48
CA THR A 145 4.40 -19.86 -0.68
C THR A 145 5.04 -19.50 -2.03
N ARG A 146 4.28 -19.56 -3.13
CA ARG A 146 4.75 -19.21 -4.48
C ARG A 146 5.23 -17.76 -4.59
N TYR A 147 4.54 -16.85 -3.91
CA TYR A 147 4.97 -15.45 -3.84
C TYR A 147 6.34 -15.31 -3.17
N PHE A 148 6.55 -15.94 -2.02
CA PHE A 148 7.82 -15.87 -1.30
C PHE A 148 8.95 -16.64 -1.97
N GLU A 149 8.68 -17.74 -2.66
CA GLU A 149 9.66 -18.42 -3.52
C GLU A 149 10.18 -17.49 -4.61
N LYS A 150 9.27 -16.77 -5.30
CA LYS A 150 9.63 -15.81 -6.34
C LYS A 150 10.49 -14.65 -5.81
N ILE A 151 10.22 -14.20 -4.59
CA ILE A 151 11.04 -13.17 -3.92
C ILE A 151 12.39 -13.73 -3.46
N GLY A 152 12.40 -14.94 -2.90
CA GLY A 152 13.61 -15.62 -2.45
C GLY A 152 14.63 -15.83 -3.57
N GLN A 153 14.16 -16.17 -4.77
CA GLN A 153 14.99 -16.24 -5.98
C GLN A 153 15.60 -14.87 -6.34
N ALA A 154 14.80 -13.80 -6.27
CA ALA A 154 15.24 -12.43 -6.56
C ALA A 154 16.20 -11.85 -5.51
N TRP A 155 16.17 -12.38 -4.28
CA TRP A 155 17.08 -12.01 -3.19
C TRP A 155 18.39 -12.81 -3.27
N SER A 156 18.30 -14.13 -3.46
CA SER A 156 19.46 -15.03 -3.56
C SER A 156 20.33 -14.74 -4.78
N GLY A 157 19.70 -14.36 -5.91
CA GLY A 157 20.43 -13.90 -7.09
C GLY A 157 21.25 -12.63 -6.84
N ARG A 158 20.94 -11.86 -5.79
CA ARG A 158 21.64 -10.60 -5.43
C ARG A 158 22.82 -10.84 -4.50
N GLN A 159 22.68 -11.73 -3.52
CA GLN A 159 23.77 -12.08 -2.59
C GLN A 159 24.96 -12.73 -3.31
N ARG A 160 24.71 -13.43 -4.43
CA ARG A 160 25.76 -14.08 -5.24
C ARG A 160 26.67 -13.11 -6.01
N TYR A 161 26.32 -11.83 -6.15
CA TYR A 161 27.17 -10.82 -6.79
C TYR A 161 27.84 -9.87 -5.79
N ALA A 162 27.60 -10.06 -4.49
CA ALA A 162 28.17 -9.25 -3.41
C ALA A 162 29.32 -9.97 -2.68
N ALA A 163 29.79 -11.11 -3.19
CA ALA A 163 30.93 -11.89 -2.71
C ALA A 163 31.96 -12.02 -3.84
#